data_AF-A0A5E6WMY0-F1
#
_entry.id   AF-A0A5E6WMY0-F1
#
_cell.length_a   1.000
_cell.length_b   1.000
_cell.length_c   1.000
_cell.angle_alpha   90.00
_cell.angle_beta   90.00
_cell.angle_gamma   90.00
#
_symmetry.space_group_name_H-M   'P 1'
#
loop_
_entity.id
_entity.type
_entity.pdbx_description
1 polymer ?
#
loop_
_entity_poly.entity_id
_entity_poly.type
_entity_poly.pdbx_seq_one_letter_code
_entity_poly.pdbx_strand_id
1 'polypeptide(L)' 'MSAAVEFSIMIDGEQIQGWVVKDGKSYRAYAEFRGGLIDVRGSTKASAESNWREEANHKANQ' A
#
# COMPACT_ATOMS: atom_id res chain seq x y z
N MET A 1 -5.26 -15.29 -12.36
CA MET A 1 -5.07 -14.15 -11.44
C MET A 1 -3.57 -13.95 -11.26
N SER A 2 -3.03 -12.73 -11.29
CA SER A 2 -1.64 -12.51 -10.88
C SER A 2 -1.54 -12.69 -9.37
N ALA A 3 -0.47 -13.33 -8.90
CA ALA A 3 -0.20 -13.46 -7.48
C ALA A 3 -0.03 -12.08 -6.84
N ALA A 4 -0.54 -11.91 -5.61
CA ALA A 4 -0.20 -10.75 -4.79
C ALA A 4 1.29 -10.81 -4.45
N VAL A 5 1.95 -9.66 -4.50
CA VAL A 5 3.35 -9.51 -4.11
C VAL A 5 3.40 -8.74 -2.81
N GLU A 6 4.04 -9.32 -1.80
CA GLU A 6 4.26 -8.66 -0.53
C GLU A 6 5.22 -7.47 -0.68
N PHE A 7 4.98 -6.42 0.09
CA PHE A 7 5.93 -5.33 0.31
C PHE A 7 6.01 -5.01 1.81
N SER A 8 7.17 -4.53 2.24
CA SER A 8 7.38 -4.06 3.62
C SER A 8 7.85 -2.61 3.59
N ILE A 9 7.29 -1.79 4.46
CA ILE A 9 7.59 -0.36 4.50
C ILE A 9 7.58 0.19 5.93
N MET A 10 8.49 1.11 6.21
CA MET A 10 8.54 1.82 7.50
C MET A 10 7.71 3.11 7.42
N ILE A 11 6.73 3.25 8.32
CA ILE A 11 5.91 4.45 8.52
C ILE A 11 5.94 4.78 10.01
N ASP A 12 6.31 6.01 10.37
CA ASP A 12 6.30 6.47 11.78
C ASP A 12 7.06 5.54 12.77
N GLY A 13 8.15 4.92 12.31
CA GLY A 13 8.93 3.96 13.10
C GLY A 13 8.31 2.56 13.21
N GLU A 14 7.12 2.33 12.64
CA GLU A 14 6.45 1.02 12.56
C GLU A 14 6.74 0.36 11.20
N GLN A 15 7.08 -0.94 11.22
CA GLN A 15 7.19 -1.73 9.99
C GLN A 15 5.82 -2.30 9.63
N ILE A 16 5.30 -1.90 8.46
CA ILE A 16 4.02 -2.37 7.93
C ILE A 16 4.28 -3.36 6.79
N GLN A 17 3.58 -4.49 6.85
CA GLN A 17 3.52 -5.46 5.76
C GLN A 17 2.22 -5.28 4.97
N GLY A 18 2.35 -5.15 3.66
CA GLY A 18 1.22 -4.99 2.75
C GLY A 18 1.36 -5.82 1.49
N TRP A 19 0.33 -5.76 0.65
CA TRP A 19 0.23 -6.55 -0.56
C TRP A 19 -0.06 -5.67 -1.75
N VAL A 20 0.61 -5.94 -2.87
CA VAL A 20 0.26 -5.37 -4.17
C VAL A 20 -0.22 -6.47 -5.11
N VAL A 21 -1.42 -6.31 -5.65
CA VAL A 21 -2.00 -7.23 -6.63
C VAL A 21 -2.28 -6.51 -7.94
N LYS A 22 -2.12 -7.20 -9.07
CA LYS A 22 -2.54 -6.68 -10.37
C LYS A 22 -4.06 -6.78 -10.49
N ASP A 23 -4.72 -5.65 -10.67
CA ASP A 23 -6.17 -5.49 -10.83
C ASP A 23 -6.47 -4.94 -12.24
N GLY A 24 -6.66 -5.85 -13.19
CA GLY A 24 -6.85 -5.52 -14.61
C GLY A 24 -5.63 -4.82 -15.23
N LYS A 25 -5.82 -3.55 -15.64
CA LYS A 25 -4.77 -2.65 -16.18
C LYS A 25 -4.05 -1.84 -15.10
N SER A 26 -4.44 -2.01 -13.83
CA SER A 26 -3.91 -1.27 -12.69
C SER A 26 -3.30 -2.21 -11.65
N TYR A 27 -2.71 -1.62 -10.61
CA TYR A 27 -2.21 -2.31 -9.44
C TYR A 27 -2.92 -1.74 -8.22
N ARG A 28 -3.30 -2.63 -7.29
CA ARG A 28 -3.94 -2.29 -6.03
C ARG A 28 -2.97 -2.63 -4.89
N ALA A 29 -2.65 -1.65 -4.05
CA ALA A 29 -1.84 -1.83 -2.85
C ALA A 29 -2.73 -1.69 -1.62
N TYR A 30 -2.65 -2.67 -0.72
CA TYR A 30 -3.47 -2.69 0.49
C TYR A 30 -2.70 -3.22 1.70
N ALA A 31 -2.93 -2.57 2.85
CA ALA A 31 -2.40 -2.96 4.16
C ALA A 31 -3.18 -2.25 5.27
N GLU A 32 -3.19 -2.85 6.46
CA GLU A 32 -3.72 -2.22 7.66
C GLU A 32 -2.70 -1.24 8.26
N PHE A 33 -3.16 -0.08 8.70
CA PHE A 33 -2.35 0.92 9.39
C PHE A 33 -3.21 1.67 10.41
N ARG A 34 -2.74 1.79 11.66
CA ARG A 34 -3.45 2.46 12.77
C ARG A 34 -4.94 2.06 12.91
N GLY A 35 -5.24 0.76 12.77
CA GLY A 35 -6.59 0.21 12.90
C GLY A 35 -7.52 0.45 11.70
N GLY A 36 -6.99 0.95 10.57
CA GLY A 36 -7.75 1.14 9.34
C GLY A 36 -7.07 0.49 8.13
N LEU A 37 -7.87 -0.11 7.24
CA LEU A 37 -7.39 -0.57 5.94
C LEU A 37 -7.09 0.65 5.04
N ILE A 38 -5.87 0.75 4.55
CA ILE A 38 -5.51 1.63 3.44
C ILE A 38 -5.51 0.78 2.18
N ASP A 39 -6.28 1.21 1.18
CA ASP A 39 -6.45 0.51 -0.09
C ASP A 39 -6.44 1.54 -1.22
N VAL A 40 -5.40 1.48 -2.05
CA VAL A 40 -5.14 2.47 -3.09
C VAL A 40 -4.78 1.78 -4.41
N ARG A 41 -4.93 2.53 -5.51
CA ARG A 41 -4.58 2.07 -6.85
C ARG A 41 -3.42 2.87 -7.45
N GLY A 42 -2.68 2.23 -8.35
CA GLY A 42 -1.64 2.82 -9.17
C GLY A 42 -1.61 2.23 -10.58
N SER A 43 -1.02 2.96 -11.54
CA SER A 43 -0.85 2.48 -12.92
C SER A 43 0.24 1.40 -13.02
N THR A 44 1.16 1.37 -12.07
CA THR A 44 2.25 0.40 -11.91
C THR A 44 2.32 -0.11 -10.47
N LYS A 45 3.01 -1.24 -10.25
CA LYS A 45 3.28 -1.77 -8.89
C LYS A 45 3.91 -0.68 -7.99
N ALA A 46 4.97 -0.04 -8.47
CA ALA A 46 5.68 0.99 -7.72
C ALA A 46 4.79 2.21 -7.40
N SER A 47 3.94 2.64 -8.32
CA SER A 47 3.01 3.75 -8.05
C SER A 47 1.95 3.38 -7.02
N ALA A 48 1.47 2.13 -6.99
CA ALA A 48 0.50 1.69 -5.99
C ALA A 48 1.14 1.66 -4.59
N GLU A 49 2.38 1.18 -4.47
CA GLU A 49 3.15 1.22 -3.21
C GLU A 49 3.43 2.66 -2.76
N SER A 50 3.81 3.56 -3.67
CA SER A 50 4.04 4.98 -3.36
C SER A 50 2.77 5.66 -2.86
N ASN A 51 1.65 5.45 -3.55
CA ASN A 51 0.35 6.01 -3.14
C ASN A 51 -0.06 5.48 -1.76
N TRP A 52 0.22 4.20 -1.46
CA TRP A 52 -0.12 3.60 -0.16
C TRP A 52 0.73 4.25 0.94
N ARG A 53 2.03 4.45 0.67
CA ARG A 53 2.97 5.13 1.56
C ARG A 53 2.54 6.57 1.86
N GLU A 54 2.13 7.30 0.84
CA GLU A 54 1.70 8.70 0.98
C GLU A 54 0.45 8.80 1.85
N GLU A 55 -0.54 7.95 1.62
CA GLU A 55 -1.76 7.89 2.44
C GLU A 55 -1.47 7.49 3.89
N ALA A 56 -0.60 6.49 4.10
CA ALA A 56 -0.17 6.07 5.44
C ALA A 56 0.57 7.20 6.18
N ASN A 57 1.50 7.90 5.52
CA ASN A 57 2.18 9.07 6.10
C ASN A 57 1.21 10.22 6.40
N HIS A 58 0.19 10.43 5.56
CA HIS A 58 -0.82 11.45 5.83
C HIS A 58 -1.61 11.12 7.10
N LYS A 59 -2.05 9.86 7.26
CA LYS A 59 -2.71 9.38 8.49
C LYS A 59 -1.80 9.34 9.72
N ALA A 60 -0.48 9.22 9.52
CA ALA A 60 0.47 9.24 10.62
C ALA A 60 0.61 10.63 11.26
N ASN A 61 0.48 11.68 10.43
CA ASN A 61 0.65 13.09 10.81
C ASN A 61 -0.65 13.84 11.10
N GLN A 62 -1.82 13.19 10.96
CA GLN A 62 -3.11 13.67 11.48
C GLN A 62 -3.26 13.28 12.94
#